data_AF-A0A974BIE0-F1
#
_entry.id   AF-A0A974BIE0-F1
#
_cell.length_a   1.000
_cell.length_b   1.000
_cell.length_c   1.000
_cell.angle_alpha   90.00
_cell.angle_beta   90.00
_cell.angle_gamma   90.00
#
_symmetry.space_group_name_H-M   'P 1'
#
loop_
_entity.id
_entity.type
_entity.pdbx_description
1 polymer ?
#
loop_
_entity_poly.entity_id
_entity_poly.type
_entity_poly.pdbx_seq_one_letter_code
_entity_poly.pdbx_strand_id
1 'polypeptide(L)'
;MIPEQNDSRIVRHAETKRKEVLDAKKSNPTIYTHISDDFKVIIKCADDFLLEISRIVLSPHKDYLLNLEIRDTITLDYTQCGSEKVKNIQRKIKAIKNTDDDSDEDVVFLVNHFVESYLSGLAVLSKLRLSFPEIHKSLIELEQSCKKDVSVKTRTISDRSENSNLFNKLLDDFEGRLKEQFSTTIDLASIGELKQDLVASWLADCSMEFRKAGDNIG
;
A
#
# COMPACT_ATOMS: atom_id res chain seq x y z
N MET A 1 -19.28 -28.59 15.05
CA MET A 1 -18.24 -29.04 16.00
C MET A 1 -18.26 -28.07 17.16
N ILE A 2 -18.40 -28.55 18.39
CA ILE A 2 -18.31 -27.70 19.59
C ILE A 2 -16.82 -27.67 19.98
N PRO A 3 -16.20 -26.49 20.17
CA PRO A 3 -14.81 -26.38 20.62
C PRO A 3 -14.57 -27.17 21.91
N GLU A 4 -13.57 -28.04 21.92
CA GLU A 4 -13.09 -28.71 23.14
C GLU A 4 -11.80 -28.04 23.60
N GLN A 5 -11.84 -27.45 24.80
CA GLN A 5 -10.66 -26.89 25.45
C GLN A 5 -10.23 -27.78 26.62
N ASN A 6 -9.01 -28.31 26.53
CA ASN A 6 -8.43 -29.25 27.49
C ASN A 6 -7.69 -28.56 28.66
N ASP A 7 -7.38 -27.26 28.57
CA ASP A 7 -6.80 -26.52 29.70
C ASP A 7 -7.88 -26.24 30.76
N SER A 8 -7.83 -27.03 31.83
CA SER A 8 -8.75 -26.95 32.98
C SER A 8 -8.77 -25.57 33.65
N ARG A 9 -7.69 -24.78 33.58
CA ARG A 9 -7.64 -23.44 34.15
C ARG A 9 -8.50 -22.47 33.35
N ILE A 10 -8.44 -22.56 32.03
CA ILE A 10 -9.21 -21.71 31.11
C ILE A 10 -10.70 -22.09 31.20
N VAL A 11 -11.01 -23.39 31.22
CA VAL A 11 -12.39 -23.87 31.41
C VAL A 11 -12.97 -23.37 32.73
N ARG A 12 -12.21 -23.48 33.83
CA ARG A 12 -12.64 -22.97 35.14
C ARG A 12 -12.86 -21.45 35.13
N HIS A 13 -12.00 -20.70 34.45
CA HIS A 13 -12.16 -19.26 34.32
C HIS A 13 -13.42 -18.90 33.51
N ALA A 14 -13.66 -19.60 32.39
CA ALA A 14 -14.85 -19.40 31.57
C ALA A 14 -16.15 -19.70 32.36
N GLU A 15 -16.19 -20.78 33.14
CA GLU A 15 -17.34 -21.09 34.01
C GLU A 15 -17.52 -20.06 35.12
N THR A 16 -16.43 -19.52 35.67
CA THR A 16 -16.51 -18.44 36.66
C THR A 16 -17.15 -17.19 36.04
N LYS A 17 -16.69 -16.79 34.85
CA LYS A 17 -17.26 -15.65 34.11
C LYS A 17 -18.71 -15.87 33.68
N ARG A 18 -19.07 -17.10 33.27
CA ARG A 18 -20.45 -17.46 32.96
C ARG A 18 -21.37 -17.23 34.16
N LYS A 19 -20.96 -17.67 35.35
CA LYS A 19 -21.73 -17.47 36.59
C LYS A 19 -21.82 -16.01 36.98
N GLU A 20 -20.72 -15.25 36.93
CA GLU A 20 -20.71 -13.82 37.23
C GLU A 20 -21.77 -13.06 36.39
N VAL A 21 -21.83 -13.32 35.08
CA VAL A 21 -22.82 -12.69 34.19
C VAL A 21 -24.25 -13.10 34.54
N LEU A 22 -24.49 -14.39 34.80
CA LEU A 22 -25.82 -14.89 35.15
C LEU A 22 -26.29 -14.40 36.52
N ASP A 23 -25.38 -14.25 37.49
CA ASP A 23 -25.70 -13.75 38.83
C ASP A 23 -25.95 -12.24 38.82
N ALA A 24 -25.22 -11.49 37.98
CA ALA A 24 -25.50 -10.07 37.73
C ALA A 24 -26.88 -9.88 37.07
N LYS A 25 -27.23 -10.73 36.09
CA LYS A 25 -28.57 -10.75 35.48
C LYS A 25 -29.65 -11.04 36.52
N LYS A 26 -29.49 -12.07 37.35
CA LYS A 26 -30.46 -12.41 38.41
C LYS A 26 -30.66 -11.28 39.40
N SER A 27 -29.59 -10.56 39.74
CA SER A 27 -29.62 -9.45 40.68
C SER A 27 -30.31 -8.22 40.09
N ASN A 28 -30.18 -7.98 38.78
CA ASN A 28 -30.75 -6.82 38.08
C ASN A 28 -31.39 -7.19 36.72
N PRO A 29 -32.50 -7.94 36.71
CA PRO A 29 -33.06 -8.52 35.48
C PRO A 29 -33.61 -7.47 34.50
N THR A 30 -34.03 -6.30 34.99
CA THR A 30 -34.51 -5.18 34.16
C THR A 30 -33.39 -4.47 33.39
N ILE A 31 -32.16 -4.52 33.89
CA ILE A 31 -30.98 -3.91 33.24
C ILE A 31 -30.40 -4.85 32.17
N TYR A 32 -30.40 -6.15 32.43
CA TYR A 32 -29.77 -7.18 31.60
C TYR A 32 -30.76 -8.01 30.78
N THR A 33 -31.82 -7.38 30.26
CA THR A 33 -32.87 -8.04 29.47
C THR A 33 -32.38 -8.69 28.17
N HIS A 34 -31.24 -8.24 27.64
CA HIS A 34 -30.62 -8.76 26.42
C HIS A 34 -29.78 -10.04 26.64
N ILE A 35 -29.57 -10.47 27.88
CA ILE A 35 -28.76 -11.65 28.21
C ILE A 35 -29.68 -12.87 28.34
N SER A 36 -29.39 -13.95 27.61
CA SER A 36 -30.13 -15.22 27.71
C SER A 36 -29.89 -15.94 29.05
N ASP A 37 -30.87 -16.70 29.54
CA ASP A 37 -30.67 -17.61 30.68
C ASP A 37 -29.74 -18.79 30.34
N ASP A 38 -29.64 -19.14 29.05
CA ASP A 38 -28.69 -20.13 28.53
C ASP A 38 -27.37 -19.47 28.06
N PHE A 39 -26.93 -18.41 28.73
CA PHE A 39 -25.67 -17.74 28.41
C PHE A 39 -24.49 -18.72 28.55
N LYS A 40 -23.65 -18.77 27.50
CA LYS A 40 -22.48 -19.65 27.42
C LYS A 40 -21.24 -18.82 27.08
N VAL A 41 -20.13 -19.16 27.71
CA VAL A 41 -18.80 -18.65 27.34
C VAL A 41 -18.14 -19.75 26.52
N ILE A 42 -17.98 -19.52 25.23
CA ILE A 42 -17.31 -20.46 24.32
C ILE A 42 -15.86 -20.03 24.20
N ILE A 43 -14.94 -20.92 24.56
CA ILE A 43 -13.52 -20.71 24.33
C ILE A 43 -13.21 -21.12 22.88
N LYS A 44 -12.57 -20.24 22.14
CA LYS A 44 -12.11 -20.48 20.77
C LYS A 44 -10.60 -20.30 20.73
N CYS A 45 -9.90 -21.26 20.14
CA CYS A 45 -8.46 -21.23 19.89
C CYS A 45 -8.19 -21.20 18.38
N ALA A 46 -6.94 -20.96 17.99
CA ALA A 46 -6.54 -20.96 16.58
C ALA A 46 -6.93 -22.28 15.88
N ASP A 47 -6.82 -23.40 16.61
CA ASP A 47 -7.18 -24.73 16.12
C ASP A 47 -8.66 -24.84 15.69
N ASP A 48 -9.56 -24.12 16.36
CA ASP A 48 -10.99 -24.08 16.02
C ASP A 48 -11.27 -23.38 14.68
N PHE A 49 -10.28 -22.65 14.16
CA PHE A 49 -10.33 -21.94 12.90
C PHE A 49 -9.37 -22.56 11.86
N LEU A 50 -8.88 -23.78 12.08
CA LEU A 50 -7.94 -24.42 11.16
C LEU A 50 -8.48 -24.51 9.74
N LEU A 51 -9.78 -24.74 9.56
CA LEU A 51 -10.39 -24.80 8.23
C LEU A 51 -10.42 -23.42 7.56
N GLU A 52 -10.76 -22.37 8.30
CA GLU A 52 -10.77 -20.98 7.84
C GLU A 52 -9.36 -20.49 7.52
N ILE A 53 -8.41 -20.72 8.44
CA ILE A 53 -6.99 -20.43 8.25
C ILE A 53 -6.45 -21.21 7.05
N SER A 54 -6.75 -22.51 6.95
CA SER A 54 -6.34 -23.36 5.82
C SER A 54 -6.92 -22.87 4.49
N ARG A 55 -8.19 -22.44 4.46
CA ARG A 55 -8.78 -21.84 3.25
C ARG A 55 -8.06 -20.55 2.87
N ILE A 56 -7.75 -19.68 3.83
CA ILE A 56 -7.00 -18.44 3.59
C ILE A 56 -5.58 -18.75 3.07
N VAL A 57 -4.91 -19.75 3.63
CA VAL A 57 -3.51 -20.08 3.30
C VAL A 57 -3.37 -20.91 2.03
N LEU A 58 -4.21 -21.93 1.82
CA LEU A 58 -4.10 -22.91 0.73
C LEU A 58 -4.92 -22.55 -0.50
N SER A 59 -6.01 -21.81 -0.34
CA SER A 59 -6.81 -21.33 -1.46
C SER A 59 -7.06 -19.85 -1.32
N PRO A 60 -6.00 -19.05 -1.50
CA PRO A 60 -6.12 -17.64 -1.69
C PRO A 60 -7.07 -17.31 -2.88
N HIS A 61 -8.39 -17.25 -2.64
CA HIS A 61 -9.40 -16.56 -3.44
C HIS A 61 -9.09 -15.07 -3.66
N LYS A 62 -9.05 -14.64 -4.92
CA LYS A 62 -8.80 -13.23 -5.28
C LYS A 62 -9.70 -12.20 -4.55
N ASP A 63 -10.84 -12.63 -4.03
CA ASP A 63 -11.84 -11.78 -3.36
C ASP A 63 -11.40 -11.20 -2.00
N TYR A 64 -10.32 -11.68 -1.36
CA TYR A 64 -9.75 -11.02 -0.16
C TYR A 64 -8.51 -10.17 -0.47
N LEU A 65 -8.05 -10.12 -1.73
CA LEU A 65 -6.94 -9.25 -2.09
C LEU A 65 -7.34 -7.80 -1.85
N LEU A 66 -6.44 -7.06 -1.21
CA LEU A 66 -6.71 -5.68 -0.86
C LEU A 66 -6.75 -4.83 -2.12
N ASN A 67 -7.93 -4.25 -2.38
CA ASN A 67 -8.10 -3.18 -3.35
C ASN A 67 -7.75 -1.83 -2.71
N LEU A 68 -6.75 -1.17 -3.29
CA LEU A 68 -6.20 0.11 -2.83
C LEU A 68 -6.79 1.32 -3.55
N GLU A 69 -7.62 1.13 -4.56
CA GLU A 69 -8.23 2.18 -5.37
C GLU A 69 -8.89 3.24 -4.48
N ILE A 70 -8.49 4.49 -4.70
CA ILE A 70 -9.10 5.67 -4.08
C ILE A 70 -10.04 6.28 -5.11
N ARG A 71 -11.34 6.21 -4.85
CA ARG A 71 -12.39 6.64 -5.80
C ARG A 71 -12.51 8.16 -5.98
N ASP A 72 -11.77 8.94 -5.21
CA ASP A 72 -11.80 10.40 -5.29
C ASP A 72 -10.81 10.87 -6.36
N THR A 73 -11.29 10.92 -7.60
CA THR A 73 -10.53 11.51 -8.72
C THR A 73 -10.50 13.03 -8.56
N ILE A 74 -9.40 13.54 -8.01
CA ILE A 74 -9.13 14.99 -8.01
C ILE A 74 -8.49 15.33 -9.35
N THR A 75 -9.25 15.96 -10.25
CA THR A 75 -8.68 16.60 -11.44
C THR A 75 -7.95 17.85 -10.98
N LEU A 76 -6.62 17.87 -11.12
CA LEU A 76 -5.78 18.94 -10.57
C LEU A 76 -5.04 19.69 -11.68
N ASP A 77 -5.24 21.00 -11.78
CA ASP A 77 -4.45 21.86 -12.66
C ASP A 77 -3.11 22.20 -11.99
N TYR A 78 -2.09 21.37 -12.24
CA TYR A 78 -0.76 21.55 -11.65
C TYR A 78 -0.07 22.86 -12.06
N THR A 79 -0.50 23.49 -13.16
CA THR A 79 0.11 24.75 -13.63
C THR A 79 -0.12 25.90 -12.65
N GLN A 80 -1.14 25.79 -11.80
CA GLN A 80 -1.42 26.71 -10.70
C GLN A 80 -0.71 26.31 -9.39
N CYS A 81 -0.03 25.17 -9.36
CA CYS A 81 0.64 24.64 -8.18
C CYS A 81 2.14 24.95 -8.19
N GLY A 82 2.54 26.02 -7.49
CA GLY A 82 3.94 26.45 -7.38
C GLY A 82 4.85 25.56 -6.51
N SER A 83 4.43 24.34 -6.16
CA SER A 83 5.18 23.49 -5.23
C SER A 83 6.50 23.00 -5.82
N GLU A 84 7.50 22.81 -4.96
CA GLU A 84 8.79 22.25 -5.36
C GLU A 84 8.66 20.84 -5.95
N LYS A 85 7.69 20.05 -5.45
CA LYS A 85 7.41 18.69 -5.92
C LYS A 85 6.97 18.67 -7.38
N VAL A 86 6.03 19.55 -7.75
CA VAL A 86 5.57 19.72 -9.14
C VAL A 86 6.73 20.12 -10.06
N LYS A 87 7.55 21.10 -9.63
CA LYS A 87 8.74 21.52 -10.38
C LYS A 87 9.74 20.38 -10.58
N ASN A 88 9.95 19.55 -9.56
CA ASN A 88 10.83 18.39 -9.64
C ASN A 88 10.31 17.34 -10.62
N ILE A 89 9.01 17.02 -10.57
CA ILE A 89 8.36 16.12 -11.53
C ILE A 89 8.52 16.67 -12.94
N GLN A 90 8.13 17.92 -13.20
CA GLN A 90 8.24 18.57 -14.51
C GLN A 90 9.65 18.52 -15.08
N ARG A 91 10.65 18.93 -14.29
CA ARG A 91 12.06 18.89 -14.70
C ARG A 91 12.51 17.50 -15.09
N LYS A 92 12.12 16.47 -14.34
CA LYS A 92 12.54 15.08 -14.58
C LYS A 92 11.83 14.46 -15.76
N ILE A 93 10.55 14.74 -15.95
CA ILE A 93 9.80 14.30 -17.13
C ILE A 93 10.41 14.88 -18.41
N LYS A 94 10.77 16.18 -18.41
CA LYS A 94 11.50 16.80 -19.53
C LYS A 94 12.86 16.13 -19.81
N ALA A 95 13.59 15.77 -18.75
CA ALA A 95 14.85 15.03 -18.89
C ALA A 95 14.62 13.64 -19.49
N ILE A 96 13.60 12.92 -19.02
CA ILE A 96 13.21 11.58 -19.51
C ILE A 96 12.77 11.64 -20.98
N LYS A 97 11.94 12.61 -21.35
CA LYS A 97 11.44 12.81 -22.72
C LYS A 97 12.46 13.42 -23.67
N ASN A 98 13.62 13.86 -23.15
CA ASN A 98 14.65 14.53 -23.92
C ASN A 98 14.13 15.78 -24.68
N THR A 99 13.29 16.56 -24.02
CA THR A 99 12.74 17.83 -24.55
C THR A 99 12.91 18.94 -23.52
N ASP A 100 12.97 20.18 -23.99
CA ASP A 100 12.96 21.38 -23.13
C ASP A 100 11.66 22.20 -23.30
N ASP A 101 10.75 21.74 -24.18
CA ASP A 101 9.46 22.37 -24.44
C ASP A 101 8.48 22.10 -23.29
N ASP A 102 8.09 23.16 -22.59
CA ASP A 102 7.11 23.12 -21.50
C ASP A 102 5.66 23.06 -22.00
N SER A 103 5.43 23.32 -23.30
CA SER A 103 4.11 23.26 -23.94
C SER A 103 3.83 21.95 -24.68
N ASP A 104 4.79 21.03 -24.69
CA ASP A 104 4.64 19.69 -25.23
C ASP A 104 3.48 18.96 -24.52
N GLU A 105 2.46 18.56 -25.28
CA GLU A 105 1.25 17.91 -24.75
C GLU A 105 1.55 16.62 -23.99
N ASP A 106 2.55 15.83 -24.42
CA ASP A 106 2.97 14.61 -23.71
C ASP A 106 3.63 14.96 -22.38
N VAL A 107 4.42 16.04 -22.33
CA VAL A 107 5.04 16.50 -21.08
C VAL A 107 3.95 16.95 -20.11
N VAL A 108 2.98 17.75 -20.57
CA VAL A 108 1.86 18.21 -19.76
C VAL A 108 1.05 17.03 -19.22
N PHE A 109 0.74 16.05 -20.07
CA PHE A 109 0.03 14.84 -19.67
C PHE A 109 0.79 14.04 -18.60
N LEU A 110 2.08 13.75 -18.84
CA LEU A 110 2.89 12.96 -17.92
C LEU A 110 3.10 13.65 -16.58
N VAL A 111 3.30 14.98 -16.58
CA VAL A 111 3.44 15.75 -15.35
C VAL A 111 2.15 15.71 -14.54
N ASN A 112 0.99 15.91 -15.17
CA ASN A 112 -0.31 15.74 -14.53
C ASN A 112 -0.45 14.36 -13.90
N HIS A 113 -0.20 13.32 -14.70
CA HIS A 113 -0.31 11.93 -14.26
C HIS A 113 0.53 11.67 -13.01
N PHE A 114 1.81 12.05 -13.00
CA PHE A 114 2.68 11.82 -11.84
C PHE A 114 2.37 12.74 -10.65
N VAL A 115 1.79 13.92 -10.85
CA VAL A 115 1.30 14.75 -9.74
C VAL A 115 0.09 14.10 -9.07
N GLU A 116 -0.86 13.60 -9.86
CA GLU A 116 -2.03 12.86 -9.37
C GLU A 116 -1.60 11.59 -8.65
N SER A 117 -0.71 10.78 -9.24
CA SER A 117 -0.15 9.59 -8.60
C SER A 117 0.61 9.91 -7.30
N TYR A 118 1.33 11.03 -7.23
CA TYR A 118 1.99 11.42 -5.98
C TYR A 118 0.97 11.65 -4.85
N LEU A 119 -0.12 12.37 -5.15
CA LEU A 119 -1.18 12.65 -4.17
C LEU A 119 -1.95 11.38 -3.79
N SER A 120 -2.29 10.56 -4.79
CA SER A 120 -2.88 9.23 -4.59
C SER A 120 -2.01 8.39 -3.65
N GLY A 121 -0.71 8.30 -3.94
CA GLY A 121 0.25 7.54 -3.15
C GLY A 121 0.31 7.97 -1.69
N LEU A 122 0.28 9.29 -1.42
CA LEU A 122 0.21 9.79 -0.05
C LEU A 122 -1.06 9.35 0.68
N ALA A 123 -2.20 9.37 0.00
CA ALA A 123 -3.47 8.93 0.56
C ALA A 123 -3.51 7.40 0.79
N VAL A 124 -3.03 6.61 -0.18
CA VAL A 124 -2.92 5.14 -0.07
C VAL A 124 -2.00 4.76 1.09
N LEU A 125 -0.81 5.36 1.17
CA LEU A 125 0.14 5.10 2.25
C LEU A 125 -0.44 5.49 3.62
N SER A 126 -1.15 6.61 3.71
CA SER A 126 -1.82 7.03 4.95
C SER A 126 -2.88 6.00 5.39
N LYS A 127 -3.70 5.52 4.45
CA LYS A 127 -4.72 4.49 4.71
C LYS A 127 -4.08 3.17 5.12
N LEU A 128 -3.06 2.71 4.40
CA LEU A 128 -2.31 1.50 4.74
C LEU A 128 -1.68 1.61 6.13
N ARG A 129 -1.11 2.75 6.49
CA ARG A 129 -0.52 2.95 7.83
C ARG A 129 -1.54 2.79 8.95
N LEU A 130 -2.78 3.22 8.74
CA LEU A 130 -3.85 3.16 9.74
C LEU A 130 -4.54 1.79 9.78
N SER A 131 -4.82 1.20 8.62
CA SER A 131 -5.63 -0.03 8.51
C SER A 131 -4.80 -1.31 8.43
N PHE A 132 -3.59 -1.24 7.87
CA PHE A 132 -2.73 -2.39 7.58
C PHE A 132 -1.24 -2.07 7.83
N PRO A 133 -0.84 -1.77 9.10
CA PRO A 133 0.48 -1.23 9.42
C PRO A 133 1.64 -2.14 9.00
N GLU A 134 1.46 -3.47 9.03
CA GLU A 134 2.48 -4.42 8.58
C GLU A 134 2.71 -4.35 7.06
N ILE A 135 1.63 -4.24 6.26
CA ILE A 135 1.73 -4.06 4.80
C ILE A 135 2.42 -2.73 4.50
N HIS A 136 2.01 -1.65 5.18
CA HIS A 136 2.65 -0.35 5.04
C HIS A 136 4.15 -0.41 5.34
N LYS A 137 4.54 -1.04 6.46
CA LYS A 137 5.95 -1.16 6.85
C LYS A 137 6.75 -1.93 5.79
N SER A 138 6.29 -3.10 5.39
CA SER A 138 6.97 -3.90 4.36
C SER A 138 7.07 -3.18 3.02
N LEU A 139 6.05 -2.40 2.65
CA LEU A 139 6.05 -1.60 1.44
C LEU A 139 7.11 -0.48 1.48
N ILE A 140 7.19 0.25 2.59
CA ILE A 140 8.21 1.30 2.78
C ILE A 140 9.62 0.70 2.80
N GLU A 141 9.81 -0.47 3.42
CA GLU A 141 11.11 -1.16 3.40
C GLU A 141 11.54 -1.54 1.98
N LEU A 142 10.62 -2.06 1.16
CA LEU A 142 10.87 -2.37 -0.24
C LEU A 142 11.18 -1.09 -1.05
N GLU A 143 10.36 -0.05 -0.89
CA GLU A 143 10.53 1.23 -1.57
C GLU A 143 11.90 1.84 -1.27
N GLN A 144 12.31 1.89 0.00
CA GLN A 144 13.60 2.45 0.40
C GLN A 144 14.79 1.64 -0.12
N SER A 145 14.65 0.31 -0.19
CA SER A 145 15.65 -0.57 -0.78
C SER A 145 15.85 -0.24 -2.27
N CYS A 146 14.75 -0.10 -3.02
CA CYS A 146 14.78 0.23 -4.45
C CYS A 146 15.25 1.67 -4.71
N LYS A 147 14.85 2.62 -3.86
CA LYS A 147 15.18 4.05 -3.98
C LYS A 147 16.68 4.30 -4.04
N LYS A 148 17.49 3.54 -3.28
CA LYS A 148 18.96 3.64 -3.32
C LYS A 148 19.54 3.16 -4.65
N ASP A 149 19.05 2.05 -5.18
CA ASP A 149 19.50 1.49 -6.45
C ASP A 149 19.13 2.40 -7.64
N VAL A 150 17.89 2.88 -7.67
CA VAL A 150 17.38 3.88 -8.63
C VAL A 150 18.25 5.14 -8.63
N SER A 151 18.59 5.64 -7.44
CA SER A 151 19.40 6.84 -7.25
C SER A 151 20.80 6.70 -7.86
N VAL A 152 21.42 5.52 -7.76
CA VAL A 152 22.70 5.21 -8.41
C VAL A 152 22.53 5.11 -9.93
N LYS A 153 21.62 4.23 -10.38
CA LYS A 153 21.43 3.94 -11.81
C LYS A 153 21.12 5.18 -12.64
N THR A 154 20.26 6.06 -12.14
CA THR A 154 19.87 7.29 -12.86
C THR A 154 21.03 8.27 -13.01
N ARG A 155 21.93 8.37 -12.02
CA ARG A 155 23.12 9.23 -12.06
C ARG A 155 24.27 8.67 -12.90
N THR A 156 24.32 7.35 -13.10
CA THR A 156 25.38 6.70 -13.88
C THR A 156 25.13 6.71 -15.39
N ILE A 157 23.98 7.22 -15.85
CA ILE A 157 23.67 7.27 -17.27
C ILE A 157 24.58 8.29 -17.98
N SER A 158 25.14 7.86 -19.11
CA SER A 158 26.09 8.65 -19.90
C SER A 158 25.42 9.45 -21.00
N ASP A 159 24.42 8.86 -21.67
CA ASP A 159 23.67 9.49 -22.76
C ASP A 159 22.24 9.84 -22.32
N ARG A 160 21.80 11.07 -22.59
CA ARG A 160 20.43 11.54 -22.34
C ARG A 160 19.40 10.75 -23.15
N SER A 161 19.76 10.23 -24.32
CA SER A 161 18.86 9.42 -25.16
C SER A 161 18.41 8.13 -24.46
N GLU A 162 19.21 7.63 -23.50
CA GLU A 162 18.91 6.43 -22.74
C GLU A 162 17.94 6.68 -21.57
N ASN A 163 17.66 7.93 -21.21
CA ASN A 163 16.87 8.28 -20.01
C ASN A 163 15.50 7.58 -20.01
N SER A 164 14.78 7.60 -21.13
CA SER A 164 13.47 6.97 -21.24
C SER A 164 13.54 5.45 -21.10
N ASN A 165 14.55 4.82 -21.70
CA ASN A 165 14.74 3.37 -21.62
C ASN A 165 15.07 2.94 -20.18
N LEU A 166 15.94 3.70 -19.51
CA LEU A 166 16.26 3.45 -18.12
C LEU A 166 15.03 3.64 -17.22
N PHE A 167 14.26 4.72 -17.41
CA PHE A 167 13.06 4.97 -16.62
C PHE A 167 12.04 3.84 -16.75
N ASN A 168 11.74 3.40 -17.98
CA ASN A 168 10.82 2.29 -18.22
C ASN A 168 11.33 0.98 -17.58
N LYS A 169 12.63 0.70 -17.70
CA LYS A 169 13.22 -0.47 -17.04
C LYS A 169 13.09 -0.41 -15.51
N LEU A 170 13.28 0.75 -14.91
CA LEU A 170 13.11 0.93 -13.46
C LEU A 170 11.64 0.74 -13.04
N LEU A 171 10.68 1.18 -13.86
CA LEU A 171 9.26 0.91 -13.63
C LEU A 171 8.98 -0.59 -13.64
N ASP A 172 9.44 -1.31 -14.66
CA ASP A 172 9.22 -2.75 -14.82
C ASP A 172 9.90 -3.56 -13.70
N ASP A 173 11.16 -3.24 -13.40
CA ASP A 173 11.92 -3.87 -12.31
C ASP A 173 11.20 -3.68 -10.96
N PHE A 174 10.66 -2.48 -10.71
CA PHE A 174 9.95 -2.19 -9.47
C PHE A 174 8.58 -2.87 -9.41
N GLU A 175 7.83 -2.90 -10.52
CA GLU A 175 6.58 -3.65 -10.61
C GLU A 175 6.80 -5.14 -10.34
N GLY A 176 7.88 -5.72 -10.89
CA GLY A 176 8.26 -7.10 -10.64
C GLY A 176 8.47 -7.39 -9.16
N ARG A 177 9.19 -6.52 -8.45
CA ARG A 177 9.42 -6.64 -7.00
C ARG A 177 8.14 -6.47 -6.19
N LEU A 178 7.27 -5.55 -6.56
CA LEU A 178 5.96 -5.38 -5.92
C LEU A 178 5.10 -6.63 -6.09
N LYS A 179 5.06 -7.22 -7.30
CA LYS A 179 4.33 -8.47 -7.56
C LYS A 179 4.90 -9.64 -6.77
N GLU A 180 6.22 -9.79 -6.75
CA GLU A 180 6.89 -10.85 -5.99
C GLU A 180 6.53 -10.80 -4.50
N GLN A 181 6.50 -9.60 -3.92
CA GLN A 181 6.28 -9.44 -2.49
C GLN A 181 4.79 -9.36 -2.09
N PHE A 182 3.92 -8.81 -2.93
CA PHE A 182 2.56 -8.44 -2.53
C PHE A 182 1.42 -9.11 -3.32
N SER A 183 1.69 -9.91 -4.37
CA SER A 183 0.64 -10.50 -5.22
C SER A 183 -0.33 -11.46 -4.49
N THR A 184 0.03 -11.92 -3.29
CA THR A 184 -0.83 -12.74 -2.42
C THR A 184 -1.72 -11.91 -1.49
N THR A 185 -1.48 -10.60 -1.40
CA THR A 185 -2.12 -9.69 -0.42
C THR A 185 -2.84 -8.51 -1.08
N ILE A 186 -2.28 -7.96 -2.16
CA ILE A 186 -2.81 -6.81 -2.92
C ILE A 186 -3.16 -7.30 -4.32
N ASP A 187 -4.29 -6.83 -4.87
CA ASP A 187 -4.67 -7.22 -6.23
C ASP A 187 -3.76 -6.61 -7.30
N LEU A 188 -3.70 -7.23 -8.48
CA LEU A 188 -2.76 -6.84 -9.52
C LEU A 188 -3.02 -5.44 -10.09
N ALA A 189 -4.27 -4.97 -10.12
CA ALA A 189 -4.59 -3.63 -10.59
C ALA A 189 -4.07 -2.58 -9.60
N SER A 190 -4.35 -2.80 -8.31
CA SER A 190 -3.81 -1.99 -7.21
C SER A 190 -2.28 -1.98 -7.19
N ILE A 191 -1.61 -3.09 -7.51
CA ILE A 191 -0.13 -3.12 -7.63
C ILE A 191 0.35 -2.23 -8.78
N GLY A 192 -0.36 -2.23 -9.92
CA GLY A 192 -0.04 -1.39 -11.07
C GLY A 192 -0.16 0.10 -10.75
N GLU A 193 -1.20 0.51 -10.02
CA GLU A 193 -1.39 1.88 -9.54
C GLU A 193 -0.35 2.26 -8.47
N LEU A 194 -0.14 1.37 -7.48
CA LEU A 194 0.82 1.58 -6.39
C LEU A 194 2.25 1.79 -6.92
N LYS A 195 2.61 1.13 -8.02
CA LYS A 195 3.86 1.39 -8.73
C LYS A 195 3.97 2.85 -9.15
N GLN A 196 2.94 3.38 -9.83
CA GLN A 196 2.96 4.76 -10.31
C GLN A 196 3.01 5.74 -9.13
N ASP A 197 2.24 5.48 -8.09
CA ASP A 197 2.16 6.28 -6.87
C ASP A 197 3.51 6.40 -6.16
N LEU A 198 4.23 5.29 -6.00
CA LEU A 198 5.53 5.29 -5.35
C LEU A 198 6.63 5.86 -6.24
N VAL A 199 6.60 5.60 -7.55
CA VAL A 199 7.56 6.20 -8.49
C VAL A 199 7.36 7.71 -8.60
N ALA A 200 6.13 8.19 -8.51
CA ALA A 200 5.83 9.61 -8.42
C ALA A 200 6.53 10.26 -7.21
N SER A 201 6.60 9.56 -6.07
CA SER A 201 7.38 10.02 -4.91
C SER A 201 8.88 10.13 -5.22
N TRP A 202 9.44 9.24 -6.04
CA TRP A 202 10.86 9.31 -6.45
C TRP A 202 11.15 10.50 -7.35
N LEU A 203 10.19 10.85 -8.21
CA LEU A 203 10.25 12.04 -9.04
C LEU A 203 10.13 13.31 -8.18
N ALA A 204 9.14 13.36 -7.28
CA ALA A 204 8.84 14.50 -6.42
C ALA A 204 9.92 14.77 -5.34
N ASP A 205 10.37 13.72 -4.65
CA ASP A 205 11.24 13.77 -3.46
C ASP A 205 12.74 13.55 -3.77
N CYS A 206 13.13 13.70 -5.03
CA CYS A 206 14.54 13.79 -5.47
C CYS A 206 15.39 12.50 -5.40
N SER A 207 14.80 11.31 -5.51
CA SER A 207 15.59 10.07 -5.63
C SER A 207 16.22 9.90 -7.02
N MET A 208 15.43 10.15 -8.07
CA MET A 208 15.83 9.97 -9.47
C MET A 208 16.45 11.24 -10.03
N GLU A 209 17.64 11.16 -10.63
CA GLU A 209 18.24 12.29 -11.35
C GLU A 209 18.70 11.85 -12.73
N PHE A 210 18.17 12.50 -13.76
CA PHE A 210 18.43 12.20 -15.17
C PHE A 210 19.28 13.29 -15.81
N ARG A 211 20.03 12.93 -16.86
CA ARG A 211 20.84 13.88 -17.63
C ARG A 211 19.98 14.94 -18.31
N LYS A 212 20.41 16.20 -18.24
CA LYS A 212 19.71 17.35 -18.83
C LYS A 212 20.33 17.77 -20.17
N ALA A 213 19.62 18.64 -20.90
CA ALA A 213 20.20 19.34 -22.04
C ALA A 213 21.46 20.10 -21.59
N GLY A 214 22.60 19.85 -22.25
CA GLY A 214 23.88 20.48 -21.94
C GLY A 214 24.86 19.66 -21.09
N ASP A 215 24.46 18.50 -20.58
CA ASP A 215 25.35 17.59 -19.83
C ASP A 215 26.23 16.68 -20.72
N ASN A 216 26.20 16.86 -22.05
CA ASN A 216 27.08 16.13 -22.97
C ASN A 216 28.52 16.61 -22.80
N ILE A 217 29.27 15.89 -21.96
CA ILE A 217 30.73 15.95 -21.98
C ILE A 217 31.16 15.12 -23.19
N GLY A 218 31.82 15.77 -24.14
CA GLY A 218 32.33 15.15 -25.37
C GLY A 218 33.36 14.05 -25.14
#